data_AF-A0A538RW97-F1
#
_entry.id   AF-A0A538RW97-F1
#
_cell.length_a   1.000
_cell.length_b   1.000
_cell.length_c   1.000
_cell.angle_alpha   90.00
_cell.angle_beta   90.00
_cell.angle_gamma   90.00
#
_symmetry.space_group_name_H-M   'P 1'
#
loop_
_entity.id
_entity.type
_entity.pdbx_description
1 polymer ?
#
loop_
_entity_poly.entity_id
_entity_poly.type
_entity_poly.pdbx_seq_one_letter_code
_entity_poly.pdbx_strand_id
1 'polypeptide(L)'
;MTVDDLFDSKRSAMREEFFAKLFLLGGWLGGTDTYKRTMWAAVPDIALARAGYALTMRKGLPEHGADNQLIMAGHEAMLAQWFHRPLRRSDILLAKRWYAERSAVHAFPHELWDAILAGQGDDIYLPVDIWGFPGGQTFLPTVPWLFFEGMGGAVSYVEPAMCRYFAPIIQATKARLMKLATPRDAEFGLRASPNEVSNLVLLLARYVGGRGQLTSNDTAEFLYPELFRSIGTIGHEMMSAAQSFERSLEDAEYEMMERFVTRMGQASLLCDLVDAESVGLENALRVIR
;
A
#
# COMPACT_ATOMS: atom_id res chain seq x y z
N MET A 1 15.11 0.54 -30.19
CA MET A 1 14.28 0.72 -28.99
C MET A 1 12.97 1.31 -29.44
N THR A 2 11.89 0.55 -29.32
CA THR A 2 10.52 0.97 -29.66
C THR A 2 9.94 1.87 -28.56
N VAL A 3 8.77 2.46 -28.80
CA VAL A 3 8.04 3.19 -27.75
C VAL A 3 7.60 2.25 -26.63
N ASP A 4 7.22 1.01 -26.98
CA ASP A 4 6.86 -0.02 -25.99
C ASP A 4 8.05 -0.38 -25.10
N ASP A 5 9.25 -0.51 -25.68
CA ASP A 5 10.49 -0.75 -24.92
C ASP A 5 10.76 0.39 -23.91
N LEU A 6 10.45 1.64 -24.28
CA LEU A 6 10.58 2.79 -23.38
C LEU A 6 9.60 2.73 -22.21
N PHE A 7 8.34 2.37 -22.46
CA PHE A 7 7.34 2.20 -21.41
C PHE A 7 7.68 1.06 -20.47
N ASP A 8 8.08 -0.09 -20.99
CA ASP A 8 8.44 -1.26 -20.18
C ASP A 8 9.69 -0.99 -19.32
N SER A 9 10.68 -0.29 -19.87
CA SER A 9 11.86 0.15 -19.13
C SER A 9 11.48 1.11 -17.98
N LYS A 10 10.67 2.14 -18.27
CA LYS A 10 10.23 3.10 -17.25
C LYS A 10 9.35 2.43 -16.18
N ARG A 11 8.44 1.55 -16.58
CA ARG A 11 7.58 0.76 -15.68
C ARG A 11 8.42 -0.09 -14.75
N SER A 12 9.41 -0.80 -15.28
CA SER A 12 10.32 -1.63 -14.50
C SER A 12 11.08 -0.79 -13.48
N ALA A 13 11.66 0.34 -13.90
CA ALA A 13 12.37 1.26 -13.00
C ALA A 13 11.47 1.83 -11.88
N MET A 14 10.21 2.17 -12.18
CA MET A 14 9.28 2.65 -11.16
C MET A 14 8.82 1.55 -10.20
N ARG A 15 8.65 0.30 -10.68
CA ARG A 15 8.37 -0.86 -9.82
C ARG A 15 9.54 -1.13 -8.87
N GLU A 16 10.77 -1.06 -9.37
CA GLU A 16 11.99 -1.14 -8.54
C GLU A 16 12.00 -0.04 -7.47
N GLU A 17 11.72 1.22 -7.84
CA GLU A 17 11.64 2.33 -6.88
C GLU A 17 10.53 2.11 -5.83
N PHE A 18 9.36 1.62 -6.26
CA PHE A 18 8.25 1.30 -5.38
C PHE A 18 8.63 0.24 -4.34
N PHE A 19 9.25 -0.87 -4.76
CA PHE A 19 9.71 -1.91 -3.83
C PHE A 19 10.88 -1.43 -2.96
N ALA A 20 11.76 -0.57 -3.47
CA ALA A 20 12.82 0.05 -2.69
C ALA A 20 12.28 0.91 -1.54
N LYS A 21 11.15 1.62 -1.73
CA LYS A 21 10.48 2.38 -0.65
C LYS A 21 9.87 1.47 0.42
N LEU A 22 9.54 0.23 0.06
CA LEU A 22 9.00 -0.79 0.96
C LEU A 22 10.07 -1.69 1.56
N PHE A 23 11.34 -1.48 1.20
CA PHE A 23 12.45 -2.34 1.55
C PHE A 23 12.50 -2.63 3.06
N LEU A 24 13.02 -3.80 3.42
CA LEU A 24 13.07 -4.27 4.79
C LEU A 24 13.64 -3.21 5.74
N LEU A 25 12.87 -2.83 6.77
CA LEU A 25 13.21 -1.74 7.71
C LEU A 25 13.50 -0.39 7.02
N GLY A 26 12.96 -0.15 5.82
CA GLY A 26 13.28 1.03 5.01
C GLY A 26 14.74 1.09 4.55
N GLY A 27 15.47 -0.02 4.58
CA GLY A 27 16.91 -0.08 4.29
C GLY A 27 17.82 0.39 5.42
N TRP A 28 17.27 0.69 6.59
CA TRP A 28 18.03 1.11 7.75
C TRP A 28 17.61 0.29 8.97
N LEU A 29 18.56 -0.19 9.77
CA LEU A 29 18.24 -0.98 10.97
C LEU A 29 17.39 -0.21 12.00
N GLY A 30 17.25 1.10 11.86
CA GLY A 30 16.31 1.91 12.65
C GLY A 30 14.87 1.92 12.17
N GLY A 31 14.52 1.26 11.06
CA GLY A 31 13.13 1.07 10.64
C GLY A 31 12.34 0.08 11.50
N THR A 32 12.60 0.07 12.81
CA THR A 32 11.96 -0.76 13.83
C THR A 32 11.75 0.07 15.11
N ASP A 33 10.99 -0.45 16.05
CA ASP A 33 10.76 0.23 17.32
C ASP A 33 11.98 0.13 18.25
N THR A 34 12.28 1.22 18.96
CA THR A 34 13.45 1.31 19.85
C THR A 34 13.52 0.16 20.85
N TYR A 35 12.36 -0.30 21.36
CA TYR A 35 12.31 -1.37 22.34
C TYR A 35 12.80 -2.72 21.80
N LYS A 36 12.75 -2.95 20.47
CA LYS A 36 13.30 -4.17 19.86
C LYS A 36 14.78 -4.27 20.11
N ARG A 37 15.48 -3.17 19.92
CA ARG A 37 16.93 -3.07 20.08
C ARG A 37 17.34 -3.17 21.54
N THR A 38 16.63 -2.51 22.45
CA THR A 38 16.93 -2.57 23.90
C THR A 38 16.60 -3.93 24.51
N MET A 39 15.46 -4.53 24.12
CA MET A 39 15.03 -5.84 24.64
C MET A 39 16.05 -6.93 24.27
N TRP A 40 16.47 -6.98 23.00
CA TRP A 40 17.40 -8.02 22.56
C TRP A 40 18.85 -7.77 22.97
N ALA A 41 19.25 -6.53 23.24
CA ALA A 41 20.54 -6.25 23.85
C ALA A 41 20.60 -6.71 25.31
N ALA A 42 19.46 -6.77 26.02
CA ALA A 42 19.40 -7.17 27.41
C ALA A 42 19.48 -8.69 27.62
N VAL A 43 19.06 -9.49 26.63
CA VAL A 43 19.02 -10.96 26.70
C VAL A 43 19.60 -11.60 25.42
N PRO A 44 20.92 -11.50 25.19
CA PRO A 44 21.54 -11.93 23.93
C PRO A 44 21.41 -13.43 23.67
N ASP A 45 21.41 -14.26 24.71
CA ASP A 45 21.19 -15.70 24.62
C ASP A 45 19.78 -16.02 24.06
N ILE A 46 18.76 -15.31 24.53
CA ILE A 46 17.39 -15.45 24.02
C ILE A 46 17.25 -14.85 22.62
N ALA A 47 17.97 -13.76 22.31
CA ALA A 47 17.96 -13.16 20.99
C ALA A 47 18.50 -14.12 19.91
N LEU A 48 19.47 -14.96 20.26
CA LEU A 48 20.05 -15.97 19.37
C LEU A 48 19.24 -17.26 19.30
N ALA A 49 18.39 -17.53 20.30
CA ALA A 49 17.54 -18.71 20.32
C ALA A 49 16.56 -18.73 19.14
N ARG A 50 16.24 -19.92 18.64
CA ARG A 50 15.22 -20.08 17.59
C ARG A 50 13.84 -19.75 18.18
N ALA A 51 13.09 -18.90 17.48
CA ALA A 51 11.74 -18.54 17.87
C ALA A 51 10.82 -18.48 16.65
N GLY A 52 9.52 -18.62 16.92
CA GLY A 52 8.45 -18.46 15.94
C GLY A 52 7.53 -17.29 16.33
N TYR A 53 7.12 -16.49 15.35
CA TYR A 53 6.16 -15.41 15.52
C TYR A 53 4.99 -15.60 14.55
N ALA A 54 3.80 -15.74 15.11
CA ALA A 54 2.57 -15.91 14.35
C ALA A 54 1.80 -14.59 14.27
N LEU A 55 1.46 -14.15 13.07
CA LEU A 55 0.48 -13.08 12.91
C LEU A 55 -0.93 -13.65 12.94
N THR A 56 -1.77 -13.03 13.76
CA THR A 56 -3.18 -13.38 13.90
C THR A 56 -4.04 -12.12 13.97
N MET A 57 -5.19 -12.16 13.29
CA MET A 57 -6.23 -11.16 13.43
C MET A 57 -7.13 -11.60 14.58
N ARG A 58 -7.17 -10.84 15.68
CA ARG A 58 -7.98 -11.23 16.85
C ARG A 58 -9.48 -11.10 16.62
N LYS A 59 -9.89 -10.26 15.67
CA LYS A 59 -11.28 -9.97 15.33
C LYS A 59 -11.45 -9.95 13.82
N GLY A 60 -12.65 -10.30 13.36
CA GLY A 60 -13.07 -10.05 11.99
C GLY A 60 -13.42 -8.57 11.79
N LEU A 61 -13.87 -8.25 10.58
CA LEU A 61 -14.42 -6.94 10.26
C LEU A 61 -15.89 -6.86 10.72
N PRO A 62 -16.34 -5.72 11.29
CA PRO A 62 -17.72 -5.56 11.76
C PRO A 62 -18.75 -5.36 10.63
N GLU A 63 -18.32 -5.13 9.40
CA GLU A 63 -19.19 -4.87 8.27
C GLU A 63 -20.11 -6.06 7.93
N HIS A 64 -21.37 -5.78 7.57
CA HIS A 64 -22.33 -6.80 7.17
C HIS A 64 -21.83 -7.61 5.96
N GLY A 65 -22.00 -8.93 6.00
CA GLY A 65 -21.48 -9.86 4.99
C GLY A 65 -19.98 -10.18 5.13
N ALA A 66 -19.29 -9.61 6.14
CA ALA A 66 -17.93 -10.03 6.48
C ALA A 66 -17.93 -11.45 7.04
N ASP A 67 -18.88 -11.78 7.92
CA ASP A 67 -19.05 -13.08 8.60
C ASP A 67 -17.75 -13.62 9.20
N ASN A 68 -16.92 -12.73 9.73
CA ASN A 68 -15.57 -13.00 10.21
C ASN A 68 -14.60 -13.58 9.16
N GLN A 69 -14.99 -13.69 7.89
CA GLN A 69 -14.12 -14.14 6.82
C GLN A 69 -13.20 -13.00 6.39
N LEU A 70 -11.90 -13.19 6.59
CA LEU A 70 -10.84 -12.28 6.19
C LEU A 70 -10.15 -12.81 4.94
N ILE A 71 -9.69 -11.91 4.07
CA ILE A 71 -8.97 -12.27 2.84
C ILE A 71 -7.48 -11.98 3.00
N MET A 72 -6.65 -13.01 2.78
CA MET A 72 -5.20 -12.85 2.81
C MET A 72 -4.73 -12.01 1.62
N ALA A 73 -3.97 -10.95 1.87
CA ALA A 73 -3.47 -10.05 0.83
C ALA A 73 -2.21 -9.31 1.29
N GLY A 74 -1.50 -8.70 0.35
CA GLY A 74 -0.34 -7.86 0.61
C GLY A 74 1.02 -8.56 0.43
N HIS A 75 1.05 -9.82 -0.02
CA HIS A 75 2.31 -10.53 -0.26
C HIS A 75 3.17 -9.85 -1.31
N GLU A 76 2.55 -9.31 -2.36
CA GLU A 76 3.22 -8.65 -3.47
C GLU A 76 4.04 -7.46 -3.00
N ALA A 77 3.52 -6.70 -2.03
CA ALA A 77 4.22 -5.56 -1.45
C ALA A 77 5.16 -5.99 -0.31
N MET A 78 4.66 -6.85 0.58
CA MET A 78 5.35 -7.15 1.82
C MET A 78 6.43 -8.22 1.64
N LEU A 79 6.19 -9.33 0.94
CA LEU A 79 7.24 -10.33 0.69
C LEU A 79 8.32 -9.82 -0.26
N ALA A 80 7.95 -8.97 -1.23
CA ALA A 80 8.93 -8.37 -2.12
C ALA A 80 10.06 -7.68 -1.35
N GLN A 81 9.78 -7.05 -0.21
CA GLN A 81 10.82 -6.40 0.60
C GLN A 81 11.91 -7.36 1.11
N TRP A 82 11.61 -8.66 1.26
CA TRP A 82 12.55 -9.70 1.71
C TRP A 82 13.36 -10.31 0.55
N PHE A 83 12.77 -10.41 -0.64
CA PHE A 83 13.38 -11.12 -1.78
C PHE A 83 13.97 -10.19 -2.84
N HIS A 84 13.65 -8.89 -2.80
CA HIS A 84 14.02 -7.95 -3.84
C HIS A 84 15.52 -7.61 -3.83
N ARG A 85 16.10 -7.37 -2.66
CA ARG A 85 17.55 -7.17 -2.50
C ARG A 85 18.01 -7.47 -1.07
N PRO A 86 19.30 -7.82 -0.85
CA PRO A 86 19.84 -8.06 0.48
C PRO A 86 20.10 -6.75 1.25
N LEU A 87 20.20 -6.84 2.58
CA LEU A 87 20.73 -5.75 3.41
C LEU A 87 22.24 -5.61 3.17
N ARG A 88 22.78 -4.40 3.34
CA ARG A 88 24.24 -4.21 3.25
C ARG A 88 24.89 -4.31 4.62
N ARG A 89 26.02 -5.02 4.69
CA ARG A 89 26.87 -5.03 5.89
C ARG A 89 27.22 -3.62 6.36
N SER A 90 27.52 -2.71 5.43
CA SER A 90 27.84 -1.31 5.74
C SER A 90 26.74 -0.61 6.54
N ASP A 91 25.46 -0.90 6.23
CA ASP A 91 24.33 -0.26 6.90
C ASP A 91 24.17 -0.78 8.33
N ILE A 92 24.42 -2.08 8.56
CA ILE A 92 24.42 -2.68 9.90
C ILE A 92 25.56 -2.10 10.76
N LEU A 93 26.77 -1.98 10.20
CA LEU A 93 27.92 -1.42 10.90
C LEU A 93 27.73 0.07 11.19
N LEU A 94 27.15 0.83 10.26
CA LEU A 94 26.80 2.22 10.46
C LEU A 94 25.74 2.38 11.56
N ALA A 95 24.73 1.51 11.59
CA ALA A 95 23.74 1.48 12.65
C ALA A 95 24.37 1.17 14.02
N LYS A 96 25.24 0.15 14.11
CA LYS A 96 26.01 -0.17 15.32
C LYS A 96 26.73 1.06 15.86
N ARG A 97 27.40 1.81 14.98
CA ARG A 97 28.10 3.05 15.34
C ARG A 97 27.15 4.18 15.76
N TRP A 98 26.10 4.42 14.99
CA TRP A 98 25.10 5.45 15.29
C TRP A 98 24.48 5.26 16.66
N TYR A 99 24.09 4.02 16.99
CA TYR A 99 23.48 3.72 18.27
C TYR A 99 24.45 3.86 19.43
N ALA A 100 25.73 3.56 19.24
CA ALA A 100 26.74 3.77 20.28
C ALA A 100 27.06 5.25 20.53
N GLU A 101 27.13 6.05 19.45
CA GLU A 101 27.71 7.41 19.50
C GLU A 101 26.69 8.55 19.50
N ARG A 102 25.49 8.34 18.93
CA ARG A 102 24.59 9.44 18.54
C ARG A 102 23.15 9.28 19.02
N SER A 103 22.63 8.06 19.10
CA SER A 103 21.25 7.82 19.49
C SER A 103 21.01 8.16 20.96
N ALA A 104 19.86 8.74 21.30
CA ALA A 104 19.49 8.97 22.70
C ALA A 104 19.45 7.69 23.55
N VAL A 105 19.18 6.53 22.93
CA VAL A 105 19.20 5.22 23.60
C VAL A 105 20.34 4.39 23.01
N HIS A 106 21.38 4.16 23.82
CA HIS A 106 22.67 3.61 23.36
C HIS A 106 22.75 2.06 23.32
N ALA A 107 21.63 1.35 23.38
CA ALA A 107 21.62 -0.11 23.41
C ALA A 107 21.65 -0.73 22.01
N PHE A 108 22.53 -1.67 21.69
CA PHE A 108 22.50 -2.39 20.40
C PHE A 108 22.72 -3.88 20.65
N PRO A 109 21.94 -4.79 20.03
CA PRO A 109 22.10 -6.23 20.25
C PRO A 109 23.31 -6.72 19.44
N HIS A 110 24.49 -6.49 19.98
CA HIS A 110 25.77 -6.76 19.31
C HIS A 110 25.90 -8.23 18.95
N GLU A 111 25.63 -9.12 19.89
CA GLU A 111 25.75 -10.57 19.75
C GLU A 111 24.85 -11.11 18.63
N LEU A 112 23.61 -10.60 18.54
CA LEU A 112 22.67 -10.96 17.49
C LEU A 112 23.20 -10.57 16.10
N TRP A 113 23.57 -9.30 15.93
CA TRP A 113 23.99 -8.80 14.61
C TRP A 113 25.36 -9.34 14.22
N ASP A 114 26.28 -9.51 15.17
CA ASP A 114 27.58 -10.14 14.91
C ASP A 114 27.39 -11.61 14.50
N ALA A 115 26.44 -12.34 15.10
CA ALA A 115 26.07 -13.70 14.68
C ALA A 115 25.41 -13.76 13.29
N ILE A 116 24.53 -12.80 12.95
CA ILE A 116 23.94 -12.71 11.60
C ILE A 116 25.01 -12.39 10.56
N LEU A 117 25.94 -11.50 10.87
CA LEU A 117 27.03 -11.12 9.96
C LEU A 117 28.07 -12.23 9.77
N ALA A 118 28.18 -13.16 10.73
CA ALA A 118 29.15 -14.24 10.69
C ALA A 118 28.94 -15.14 9.47
N GLY A 119 29.98 -15.33 8.67
CA GLY A 119 29.94 -16.19 7.49
C GLY A 119 29.21 -15.62 6.27
N GLN A 120 28.68 -14.38 6.34
CA GLN A 120 28.05 -13.71 5.20
C GLN A 120 29.01 -12.75 4.49
N GLY A 121 28.70 -12.39 3.24
CA GLY A 121 29.41 -11.37 2.46
C GLY A 121 28.92 -9.96 2.77
N ASP A 122 29.12 -9.01 1.85
CA ASP A 122 28.56 -7.67 2.00
C ASP A 122 27.04 -7.64 1.82
N ASP A 123 26.50 -8.61 1.10
CA ASP A 123 25.08 -8.90 0.99
C ASP A 123 24.66 -9.79 2.17
N ILE A 124 23.73 -9.27 2.99
CA ILE A 124 23.25 -9.91 4.19
C ILE A 124 21.80 -10.37 3.98
N TYR A 125 21.61 -11.68 4.10
CA TYR A 125 20.32 -12.33 4.13
C TYR A 125 19.93 -12.62 5.57
N LEU A 126 18.72 -12.25 5.96
CA LEU A 126 18.24 -12.54 7.31
C LEU A 126 17.91 -14.03 7.44
N PRO A 127 18.27 -14.68 8.56
CA PRO A 127 17.94 -16.08 8.81
C PRO A 127 16.49 -16.20 9.30
N VAL A 128 15.53 -15.87 8.42
CA VAL A 128 14.09 -15.89 8.70
C VAL A 128 13.35 -16.66 7.61
N ASP A 129 12.71 -17.75 8.01
CA ASP A 129 11.76 -18.50 7.18
C ASP A 129 10.35 -17.91 7.35
N ILE A 130 9.57 -17.88 6.26
CA ILE A 130 8.22 -17.31 6.24
C ILE A 130 7.25 -18.35 5.66
N TRP A 131 6.19 -18.63 6.41
CA TRP A 131 5.12 -19.56 6.05
C TRP A 131 3.79 -18.83 6.16
N GLY A 132 2.81 -19.16 5.31
CA GLY A 132 1.46 -18.66 5.49
C GLY A 132 0.50 -19.01 4.38
N PHE A 133 -0.71 -18.48 4.51
CA PHE A 133 -1.74 -18.65 3.49
C PHE A 133 -1.37 -17.91 2.20
N PRO A 134 -1.73 -18.45 1.02
CA PRO A 134 -1.52 -17.75 -0.24
C PRO A 134 -2.45 -16.53 -0.37
N GLY A 135 -2.06 -15.57 -1.20
CA GLY A 135 -2.91 -14.41 -1.52
C GLY A 135 -4.28 -14.83 -2.06
N GLY A 136 -5.34 -14.21 -1.55
CA GLY A 136 -6.74 -14.52 -1.87
C GLY A 136 -7.36 -15.62 -0.99
N GLN A 137 -6.58 -16.36 -0.21
CA GLN A 137 -7.11 -17.36 0.72
C GLN A 137 -7.99 -16.70 1.78
N THR A 138 -9.17 -17.25 2.00
CA THR A 138 -10.05 -16.85 3.09
C THR A 138 -9.62 -17.53 4.39
N PHE A 139 -9.61 -16.79 5.50
CA PHE A 139 -9.31 -17.32 6.84
C PHE A 139 -10.18 -16.67 7.92
N LEU A 140 -10.24 -17.31 9.09
CA LEU A 140 -11.02 -16.84 10.23
C LEU A 140 -10.13 -16.08 11.24
N PRO A 141 -10.71 -15.22 12.10
CA PRO A 141 -9.97 -14.57 13.16
C PRO A 141 -9.42 -15.64 14.11
N THR A 142 -8.37 -15.31 14.85
CA THR A 142 -7.61 -16.17 15.77
C THR A 142 -6.82 -17.29 15.10
N VAL A 143 -7.04 -17.56 13.80
CA VAL A 143 -6.19 -18.47 13.02
C VAL A 143 -4.88 -17.76 12.65
N PRO A 144 -3.72 -18.35 12.94
CA PRO A 144 -2.44 -17.87 12.40
C PRO A 144 -2.43 -17.93 10.88
N TRP A 145 -2.12 -16.80 10.23
CA TRP A 145 -2.16 -16.69 8.75
C TRP A 145 -0.80 -16.41 8.12
N LEU A 146 0.15 -15.89 8.90
CA LEU A 146 1.58 -15.87 8.60
C LEU A 146 2.35 -16.32 9.83
N PHE A 147 3.45 -17.02 9.61
CA PHE A 147 4.38 -17.50 10.61
C PHE A 147 5.80 -17.21 10.16
N PHE A 148 6.59 -16.60 11.05
CA PHE A 148 7.96 -16.24 10.81
C PHE A 148 8.84 -16.98 11.81
N GLU A 149 9.88 -17.66 11.34
CA GLU A 149 10.72 -18.50 12.18
C GLU A 149 12.19 -18.23 11.93
N GLY A 150 13.01 -18.18 12.98
CA GLY A 150 14.43 -17.88 12.87
C GLY A 150 15.06 -17.52 14.21
N MET A 151 16.18 -16.79 14.18
CA MET A 151 16.74 -16.19 15.41
C MET A 151 15.71 -15.21 15.99
N GLY A 152 15.33 -15.39 17.26
CA GLY A 152 14.21 -14.65 17.86
C GLY A 152 14.41 -13.14 17.85
N GLY A 153 15.65 -12.69 18.04
CA GLY A 153 16.04 -11.30 17.90
C GLY A 153 15.78 -10.75 16.50
N ALA A 154 16.14 -11.51 15.45
CA ALA A 154 15.95 -11.12 14.05
C ALA A 154 14.46 -11.08 13.68
N VAL A 155 13.71 -12.14 13.99
CA VAL A 155 12.25 -12.23 13.74
C VAL A 155 11.53 -11.06 14.42
N SER A 156 11.87 -10.77 15.67
CA SER A 156 11.24 -9.67 16.39
C SER A 156 11.66 -8.29 15.86
N TYR A 157 12.86 -8.15 15.31
CA TYR A 157 13.35 -6.89 14.73
C TYR A 157 12.51 -6.43 13.53
N VAL A 158 12.04 -7.38 12.73
CA VAL A 158 11.25 -7.11 11.52
C VAL A 158 9.73 -7.10 11.78
N GLU A 159 9.29 -7.32 13.02
CA GLU A 159 7.86 -7.29 13.41
C GLU A 159 7.13 -6.03 12.91
N PRO A 160 7.66 -4.79 13.07
CA PRO A 160 6.93 -3.60 12.61
C PRO A 160 6.68 -3.62 11.09
N ALA A 161 7.59 -4.20 10.31
CA ALA A 161 7.41 -4.40 8.88
C ALA A 161 6.38 -5.52 8.58
N MET A 162 6.36 -6.59 9.37
CA MET A 162 5.36 -7.66 9.27
C MET A 162 3.94 -7.16 9.57
N CYS A 163 3.77 -6.26 10.54
CA CYS A 163 2.46 -5.71 10.90
C CYS A 163 1.81 -4.89 9.77
N ARG A 164 2.55 -4.51 8.73
CA ARG A 164 2.01 -3.81 7.56
C ARG A 164 1.01 -4.65 6.76
N TYR A 165 0.96 -5.98 6.95
CA TYR A 165 -0.04 -6.87 6.35
C TYR A 165 -1.48 -6.60 6.79
N PHE A 166 -1.70 -6.00 7.96
CA PHE A 166 -3.06 -5.79 8.47
C PHE A 166 -3.91 -4.92 7.55
N ALA A 167 -3.35 -3.83 7.02
CA ALA A 167 -4.10 -2.92 6.15
C ALA A 167 -4.52 -3.57 4.80
N PRO A 168 -3.62 -4.26 4.07
CA PRO A 168 -3.99 -5.08 2.91
C PRO A 168 -5.10 -6.10 3.19
N ILE A 169 -5.03 -6.85 4.30
CA ILE A 169 -6.06 -7.84 4.66
C ILE A 169 -7.43 -7.17 4.86
N ILE A 170 -7.47 -6.05 5.59
CA ILE A 170 -8.69 -5.26 5.78
C ILE A 170 -9.23 -4.79 4.42
N GLN A 171 -8.37 -4.23 3.58
CA GLN A 171 -8.75 -3.68 2.28
C GLN A 171 -9.25 -4.75 1.30
N ALA A 172 -8.57 -5.89 1.22
CA ALA A 172 -9.01 -7.02 0.40
C ALA A 172 -10.37 -7.55 0.88
N THR A 173 -10.56 -7.65 2.20
CA THR A 173 -11.85 -8.06 2.77
C THR A 173 -12.96 -7.06 2.42
N LYS A 174 -12.71 -5.75 2.53
CA LYS A 174 -13.66 -4.70 2.11
C LYS A 174 -13.94 -4.73 0.62
N ALA A 175 -12.93 -5.00 -0.21
CA ALA A 175 -13.11 -5.13 -1.65
C ALA A 175 -14.01 -6.31 -2.02
N ARG A 176 -13.91 -7.45 -1.30
CA ARG A 176 -14.85 -8.56 -1.45
C ARG A 176 -16.28 -8.12 -1.14
N LEU A 177 -16.49 -7.37 -0.05
CA LEU A 177 -17.82 -6.85 0.31
C LEU A 177 -18.35 -5.88 -0.73
N MET A 178 -17.49 -5.00 -1.26
CA MET A 178 -17.88 -4.07 -2.32
C MET A 178 -18.35 -4.81 -3.57
N LYS A 179 -17.68 -5.90 -3.95
CA LYS A 179 -18.10 -6.75 -5.06
C LYS A 179 -19.47 -7.39 -4.86
N LEU A 180 -19.84 -7.72 -3.61
CA LEU A 180 -21.17 -8.22 -3.28
C LEU A 180 -22.23 -7.12 -3.38
N ALA A 181 -21.86 -5.87 -3.07
CA ALA A 181 -22.77 -4.73 -3.09
C ALA A 181 -23.01 -4.21 -4.52
N THR A 182 -21.99 -4.22 -5.38
CA THR A 182 -22.10 -3.71 -6.75
C THR A 182 -21.13 -4.40 -7.71
N PRO A 183 -21.55 -4.70 -8.95
CA PRO A 183 -20.65 -5.13 -10.01
C PRO A 183 -19.87 -3.97 -10.66
N ARG A 184 -20.18 -2.72 -10.28
CA ARG A 184 -19.59 -1.49 -10.83
C ARG A 184 -18.96 -0.69 -9.70
N ASP A 185 -17.70 -0.98 -9.40
CA ASP A 185 -16.92 -0.28 -8.37
C ASP A 185 -15.61 0.31 -8.93
N ALA A 186 -15.29 1.52 -8.49
CA ALA A 186 -14.06 2.22 -8.84
C ALA A 186 -13.45 2.88 -7.58
N GLU A 187 -12.12 2.92 -7.52
CA GLU A 187 -11.39 3.45 -6.37
C GLU A 187 -10.91 4.88 -6.65
N PHE A 188 -11.35 5.85 -5.83
CA PHE A 188 -11.03 7.29 -5.97
C PHE A 188 -10.32 7.87 -4.72
N GLY A 189 -9.76 7.02 -3.87
CA GLY A 189 -9.21 7.37 -2.56
C GLY A 189 -7.76 7.84 -2.57
N LEU A 190 -7.12 8.01 -3.74
CA LEU A 190 -5.73 8.48 -3.85
C LEU A 190 -5.48 9.75 -3.01
N ARG A 191 -6.38 10.74 -3.10
CA ARG A 191 -6.26 12.02 -2.37
C ARG A 191 -6.39 11.90 -0.84
N ALA A 192 -6.98 10.81 -0.35
CA ALA A 192 -7.14 10.54 1.07
C ALA A 192 -6.07 9.58 1.62
N SER A 193 -5.26 8.99 0.73
CA SER A 193 -4.17 8.11 1.14
C SER A 193 -3.05 8.93 1.80
N PRO A 194 -2.38 8.41 2.85
CA PRO A 194 -1.23 9.08 3.46
C PRO A 194 -0.11 9.40 2.47
N ASN A 195 0.05 8.55 1.45
CA ASN A 195 0.94 8.75 0.30
C ASN A 195 0.57 7.80 -0.84
N GLU A 196 1.16 8.01 -2.02
CA GLU A 196 0.92 7.19 -3.21
C GLU A 196 1.34 5.72 -3.02
N VAL A 197 2.46 5.45 -2.34
CA VAL A 197 2.93 4.08 -2.05
C VAL A 197 1.85 3.30 -1.28
N SER A 198 1.25 3.92 -0.27
CA SER A 198 0.18 3.30 0.52
C SER A 198 -1.05 3.03 -0.34
N ASN A 199 -1.43 3.95 -1.23
CA ASN A 199 -2.56 3.75 -2.13
C ASN A 199 -2.31 2.58 -3.09
N LEU A 200 -1.11 2.48 -3.69
CA LEU A 200 -0.75 1.37 -4.58
C LEU A 200 -0.81 0.01 -3.87
N VAL A 201 -0.29 -0.08 -2.63
CA VAL A 201 -0.39 -1.31 -1.82
C VAL A 201 -1.86 -1.71 -1.58
N LEU A 202 -2.71 -0.73 -1.26
CA LEU A 202 -4.14 -0.97 -1.02
C LEU A 202 -4.92 -1.28 -2.30
N LEU A 203 -4.52 -0.75 -3.45
CA LEU A 203 -5.08 -1.10 -4.76
C LEU A 203 -4.77 -2.55 -5.14
N LEU A 204 -3.52 -3.00 -4.94
CA LEU A 204 -3.15 -4.41 -5.13
C LEU A 204 -3.99 -5.32 -4.23
N ALA A 205 -4.16 -4.97 -2.96
CA ALA A 205 -5.01 -5.70 -2.03
C ALA A 205 -6.49 -5.71 -2.46
N ARG A 206 -7.00 -4.57 -2.94
CA ARG A 206 -8.36 -4.45 -3.49
C ARG A 206 -8.56 -5.39 -4.68
N TYR A 207 -7.57 -5.49 -5.57
CA TYR A 207 -7.62 -6.41 -6.70
C TYR A 207 -7.69 -7.87 -6.23
N VAL A 208 -6.88 -8.27 -5.24
CA VAL A 208 -6.90 -9.62 -4.65
C VAL A 208 -8.29 -9.97 -4.09
N GLY A 209 -8.89 -9.08 -3.31
CA GLY A 209 -10.15 -9.36 -2.63
C GLY A 209 -11.42 -9.21 -3.47
N GLY A 210 -11.48 -8.20 -4.33
CA GLY A 210 -12.68 -7.84 -5.10
C GLY A 210 -12.55 -7.95 -6.62
N ARG A 211 -11.33 -8.12 -7.15
CA ARG A 211 -11.02 -7.94 -8.58
C ARG A 211 -11.39 -6.53 -9.10
N GLY A 212 -11.38 -5.52 -8.22
CA GLY A 212 -11.65 -4.14 -8.62
C GLY A 212 -10.50 -3.61 -9.48
N GLN A 213 -10.81 -3.22 -10.73
CA GLN A 213 -9.81 -2.80 -11.73
C GLN A 213 -9.82 -1.30 -11.98
N LEU A 214 -10.95 -0.63 -11.75
CA LEU A 214 -11.09 0.80 -12.00
C LEU A 214 -10.51 1.61 -10.84
N THR A 215 -9.68 2.60 -11.16
CA THR A 215 -9.10 3.54 -10.18
C THR A 215 -8.85 4.91 -10.82
N SER A 216 -8.85 5.97 -10.03
CA SER A 216 -8.38 7.30 -10.47
C SER A 216 -6.87 7.50 -10.32
N ASN A 217 -6.12 6.46 -9.95
CA ASN A 217 -4.67 6.51 -9.83
C ASN A 217 -4.03 6.10 -11.17
N ASP A 218 -3.66 7.07 -12.00
CA ASP A 218 -2.99 6.84 -13.29
C ASP A 218 -1.65 6.11 -13.13
N THR A 219 -0.93 6.33 -12.04
CA THR A 219 0.30 5.61 -11.72
C THR A 219 0.04 4.12 -11.56
N ALA A 220 -1.11 3.73 -10.99
CA ALA A 220 -1.47 2.31 -10.83
C ALA A 220 -1.68 1.61 -12.17
N GLU A 221 -2.39 2.25 -13.11
CA GLU A 221 -2.55 1.72 -14.47
C GLU A 221 -1.20 1.66 -15.20
N PHE A 222 -0.38 2.71 -15.13
CA PHE A 222 0.93 2.69 -15.77
C PHE A 222 1.82 1.58 -15.21
N LEU A 223 1.81 1.39 -13.88
CA LEU A 223 2.59 0.37 -13.20
C LEU A 223 2.06 -1.04 -13.43
N TYR A 224 0.75 -1.26 -13.53
CA TYR A 224 0.15 -2.59 -13.65
C TYR A 224 -1.04 -2.56 -14.64
N PRO A 225 -0.78 -2.32 -15.94
CA PRO A 225 -1.84 -2.18 -16.95
C PRO A 225 -2.66 -3.47 -17.15
N GLU A 226 -2.11 -4.60 -16.74
CA GLU A 226 -2.79 -5.90 -16.70
C GLU A 226 -3.82 -6.02 -15.57
N LEU A 227 -3.72 -5.19 -14.52
CA LEU A 227 -4.57 -5.24 -13.33
C LEU A 227 -5.55 -4.07 -13.25
N PHE A 228 -5.11 -2.87 -13.61
CA PHE A 228 -5.85 -1.63 -13.39
C PHE A 228 -6.13 -0.86 -14.67
N ARG A 229 -7.19 -0.05 -14.63
CA ARG A 229 -7.59 0.89 -15.68
C ARG A 229 -7.93 2.23 -15.05
N SER A 230 -7.42 3.32 -15.61
CA SER A 230 -7.78 4.66 -15.16
C SER A 230 -9.24 4.96 -15.45
N ILE A 231 -9.89 5.70 -14.54
CA ILE A 231 -11.20 6.28 -14.73
C ILE A 231 -11.28 7.64 -14.05
N GLY A 232 -11.96 8.58 -14.70
CA GLY A 232 -12.15 9.94 -14.24
C GLY A 232 -12.67 10.79 -15.39
N THR A 233 -13.40 11.86 -15.08
CA THR A 233 -13.94 12.76 -16.12
C THR A 233 -13.72 14.21 -15.74
N ILE A 234 -14.53 14.73 -14.81
CA ILE A 234 -14.48 16.13 -14.38
C ILE A 234 -14.41 16.27 -12.85
N GLY A 235 -13.84 17.38 -12.40
CA GLY A 235 -13.81 17.82 -11.00
C GLY A 235 -14.38 19.23 -10.84
N HIS A 236 -14.70 19.61 -9.60
CA HIS A 236 -15.27 20.92 -9.26
C HIS A 236 -14.39 22.10 -9.70
N GLU A 237 -13.07 21.91 -9.73
CA GLU A 237 -12.11 22.91 -10.19
C GLU A 237 -12.30 23.29 -11.67
N MET A 238 -12.66 22.32 -12.52
CA MET A 238 -12.96 22.60 -13.93
C MET A 238 -14.28 23.35 -14.03
N MET A 239 -15.32 22.88 -13.33
CA MET A 239 -16.67 23.43 -13.46
C MET A 239 -16.77 24.87 -12.93
N SER A 240 -15.96 25.22 -11.94
CA SER A 240 -15.88 26.57 -11.39
C SER A 240 -14.93 27.50 -12.16
N ALA A 241 -14.15 27.00 -13.12
CA ALA A 241 -13.07 27.76 -13.76
C ALA A 241 -13.55 28.97 -14.59
N ALA A 242 -14.81 28.96 -15.03
CA ALA A 242 -15.40 30.05 -15.80
C ALA A 242 -16.12 31.10 -14.93
N GLN A 243 -16.13 30.94 -13.60
CA GLN A 243 -16.81 31.85 -12.68
C GLN A 243 -16.11 33.21 -12.63
N SER A 244 -16.89 34.28 -12.51
CA SER A 244 -16.40 35.66 -12.37
C SER A 244 -17.36 36.48 -11.52
N PHE A 245 -17.07 37.77 -11.30
CA PHE A 245 -18.03 38.67 -10.62
C PHE A 245 -19.29 38.95 -11.44
N GLU A 246 -19.19 38.80 -12.77
CA GLU A 246 -20.29 39.06 -13.70
C GLU A 246 -21.03 37.77 -14.10
N ARG A 247 -20.54 36.61 -13.65
CA ARG A 247 -21.04 35.30 -14.04
C ARG A 247 -21.25 34.40 -12.84
N SER A 248 -22.47 33.87 -12.74
CA SER A 248 -22.84 32.97 -11.65
C SER A 248 -22.08 31.64 -11.73
N LEU A 249 -22.03 30.93 -10.60
CA LEU A 249 -21.45 29.58 -10.55
C LEU A 249 -22.29 28.58 -11.35
N GLU A 250 -23.61 28.79 -11.43
CA GLU A 250 -24.54 28.00 -12.26
C GLU A 250 -24.24 28.14 -13.76
N ASP A 251 -24.04 29.37 -14.24
CA ASP A 251 -23.69 29.60 -15.66
C ASP A 251 -22.32 29.01 -16.00
N ALA A 252 -21.36 29.11 -15.06
CA ALA A 252 -20.04 28.52 -15.21
C ALA A 252 -20.11 26.98 -15.27
N GLU A 253 -20.91 26.37 -14.38
CA GLU A 253 -21.13 24.93 -14.35
C GLU A 253 -21.68 24.40 -15.68
N TYR A 254 -22.75 25.02 -16.20
CA TYR A 254 -23.34 24.66 -17.50
C TYR A 254 -22.30 24.76 -18.64
N GLU A 255 -21.63 25.91 -18.77
CA GLU A 255 -20.64 26.15 -19.83
C GLU A 255 -19.53 25.10 -19.80
N MET A 256 -19.03 24.76 -18.62
CA MET A 256 -17.92 23.83 -18.48
C MET A 256 -18.35 22.38 -18.71
N MET A 257 -19.56 21.98 -18.30
CA MET A 257 -20.14 20.69 -18.68
C MET A 257 -20.31 20.56 -20.20
N GLU A 258 -20.91 21.56 -20.85
CA GLU A 258 -21.13 21.60 -22.30
C GLU A 258 -19.80 21.48 -23.07
N ARG A 259 -18.79 22.24 -22.65
CA ARG A 259 -17.44 22.18 -23.24
C ARG A 259 -16.80 20.81 -23.09
N PHE A 260 -16.90 20.20 -21.91
CA PHE A 260 -16.32 18.87 -21.68
C PHE A 260 -16.99 17.83 -22.57
N VAL A 261 -18.33 17.76 -22.58
CA VAL A 261 -19.08 16.77 -23.36
C VAL A 261 -18.86 16.97 -24.86
N THR A 262 -18.90 18.21 -25.34
CA THR A 262 -18.62 18.54 -26.76
C THR A 262 -17.22 18.07 -27.18
N ARG A 263 -16.23 18.19 -26.28
CA ARG A 263 -14.84 17.84 -26.58
C ARG A 263 -14.52 16.36 -26.44
N MET A 264 -15.03 15.71 -25.40
CA MET A 264 -14.67 14.34 -25.02
C MET A 264 -15.68 13.30 -25.51
N GLY A 265 -16.88 13.72 -25.92
CA GLY A 265 -17.95 12.88 -26.45
C GLY A 265 -18.68 12.01 -25.40
N GLN A 266 -18.08 11.78 -24.23
CA GLN A 266 -18.64 10.99 -23.13
C GLN A 266 -18.22 11.58 -21.79
N ALA A 267 -19.10 11.56 -20.79
CA ALA A 267 -18.79 12.06 -19.45
C ALA A 267 -19.65 11.40 -18.37
N SER A 268 -19.13 11.39 -17.13
CA SER A 268 -19.93 11.28 -15.91
C SER A 268 -19.99 12.69 -15.32
N LEU A 269 -21.15 13.34 -15.39
CA LEU A 269 -21.28 14.74 -14.99
C LEU A 269 -21.40 14.86 -13.47
N LEU A 270 -20.64 15.79 -12.90
CA LEU A 270 -20.63 16.15 -11.49
C LEU A 270 -21.67 17.25 -11.27
N CYS A 271 -22.79 16.93 -10.65
CA CYS A 271 -23.95 17.82 -10.62
C CYS A 271 -24.10 18.62 -9.31
N ASP A 272 -23.16 18.51 -8.38
CA ASP A 272 -23.32 19.02 -7.01
C ASP A 272 -22.47 20.28 -6.71
N LEU A 273 -22.04 21.03 -7.74
CA LEU A 273 -21.23 22.23 -7.52
C LEU A 273 -22.03 23.37 -6.88
N VAL A 274 -23.24 23.66 -7.38
CA VAL A 274 -24.15 24.65 -6.76
C VAL A 274 -25.21 23.95 -5.93
N ASP A 275 -26.07 23.17 -6.58
CA ASP A 275 -27.10 22.35 -5.98
C ASP A 275 -27.42 21.18 -6.92
N ALA A 276 -27.47 19.97 -6.36
CA ALA A 276 -27.56 18.74 -7.15
C ALA A 276 -28.87 18.63 -7.94
N GLU A 277 -29.98 19.07 -7.36
CA GLU A 277 -31.31 18.83 -7.93
C GLU A 277 -31.79 20.00 -8.79
N SER A 278 -31.60 21.24 -8.30
CA SER A 278 -32.15 22.44 -8.94
C SER A 278 -31.23 23.06 -9.98
N VAL A 279 -29.93 22.79 -9.95
CA VAL A 279 -28.96 23.37 -10.90
C VAL A 279 -28.27 22.27 -11.70
N GLY A 280 -27.54 21.37 -11.06
CA GLY A 280 -26.68 20.44 -11.78
C GLY A 280 -27.43 19.39 -12.58
N LEU A 281 -28.55 18.87 -12.09
CA LEU A 281 -29.40 17.98 -12.88
C LEU A 281 -30.00 18.70 -14.09
N GLU A 282 -30.46 19.94 -13.94
CA GLU A 282 -31.00 20.72 -15.05
C GLU A 282 -29.93 21.01 -16.11
N ASN A 283 -28.74 21.39 -15.68
CA ASN A 283 -27.57 21.60 -16.55
C ASN A 283 -27.17 20.31 -17.28
N ALA A 284 -27.08 19.19 -16.57
CA ALA A 284 -26.78 17.90 -17.18
C ALA A 284 -27.81 17.50 -18.24
N LEU A 285 -29.10 17.68 -17.96
CA LEU A 285 -30.18 17.40 -18.93
C LEU A 285 -30.13 18.31 -20.16
N ARG A 286 -29.66 19.55 -20.02
CA ARG A 286 -29.44 20.47 -21.15
C ARG A 286 -28.27 20.01 -22.03
N VAL A 287 -27.20 19.52 -21.43
CA VAL A 287 -25.98 19.09 -22.13
C VAL A 287 -26.12 17.71 -22.80
N ILE A 288 -26.95 16.81 -22.25
CA ILE A 288 -27.12 15.43 -22.77
C ILE A 288 -28.09 15.36 -23.96
N ARG A 289 -28.87 16.41 -24.23
CA ARG A 289 -29.81 16.49 -25.37
C ARG A 289 -29.10 16.81 -26.67
#